data_AF-A0A954B8R5-F1
#
_entry.id   AF-A0A954B8R5-F1
#
_cell.length_a   1.000
_cell.length_b   1.000
_cell.length_c   1.000
_cell.angle_alpha   90.00
_cell.angle_beta   90.00
_cell.angle_gamma   90.00
#
_symmetry.space_group_name_H-M   'P 1'
#
loop_
_entity.id
_entity.type
_entity.pdbx_description
1 polymer ?
#
loop_
_entity_poly.entity_id
_entity_poly.type
_entity_poly.pdbx_seq_one_letter_code
_entity_poly.pdbx_strand_id
1 'polypeptide(L)'
;MAEEIFVPAILFGSIVGIVWLVSYFNSRKRNTIHETLRHAIDKGQVLSDDMMVRLSLANDPVRADLRRGVLFIAAGLAFAFLGTMVGMEDGEAIRPMLGVAAFPVFLGVAYLGLWVSGRNERKA
;
A
#
# COMPACT_ATOMS: atom_id res chain seq x y z
N MET A 1 -19.87 27.90 12.58
CA MET A 1 -18.62 28.63 12.23
C MET A 1 -17.35 27.85 12.56
N ALA A 2 -16.91 27.72 13.82
CA ALA A 2 -15.66 26.99 14.11
C ALA A 2 -15.77 25.48 13.88
N GLU A 3 -16.86 24.87 14.34
CA GLU A 3 -17.08 23.43 14.27
C GLU A 3 -17.15 22.88 12.83
N GLU A 4 -17.76 23.65 11.91
CA GLU A 4 -17.87 23.34 10.48
C GLU A 4 -16.52 23.30 9.75
N ILE A 5 -15.50 23.99 10.28
CA ILE A 5 -14.13 23.97 9.74
C ILE A 5 -13.33 22.85 10.41
N PHE A 6 -13.48 22.67 11.72
CA PHE A 6 -12.72 21.69 12.48
C PHE A 6 -13.06 20.24 12.10
N VAL A 7 -14.34 19.92 11.83
CA VAL A 7 -14.75 18.54 11.51
C VAL A 7 -14.10 18.04 10.20
N PRO A 8 -14.20 18.73 9.05
CA PRO A 8 -13.50 18.32 7.84
C PRO A 8 -11.97 18.37 8.00
N ALA A 9 -11.44 19.37 8.70
CA ALA A 9 -10.00 19.50 8.90
C ALA A 9 -9.41 18.31 9.67
N ILE A 10 -10.09 17.84 10.72
CA ILE A 10 -9.67 16.65 11.48
C ILE A 10 -9.81 15.39 10.61
N LEU A 11 -10.90 15.25 9.86
CA LEU A 11 -11.12 14.12 8.96
C LEU A 11 -9.97 13.98 7.94
N PHE A 12 -9.71 15.03 7.16
CA PHE A 12 -8.63 15.00 6.16
C PHE A 12 -7.24 14.98 6.80
N GLY A 13 -7.06 15.68 7.92
CA GLY A 13 -5.82 15.66 8.71
C GLY A 13 -5.48 14.26 9.23
N SER A 14 -6.49 13.47 9.63
CA SER A 14 -6.30 12.09 10.08
C SER A 14 -5.77 11.17 8.96
N ILE A 15 -6.26 11.33 7.73
CA ILE A 15 -5.80 10.58 6.56
C ILE A 15 -4.32 10.87 6.31
N VAL A 16 -3.95 12.16 6.26
CA VAL A 16 -2.55 12.58 6.10
C VAL A 16 -1.69 12.07 7.25
N GLY A 17 -2.18 12.16 8.49
CA GLY A 17 -1.50 11.67 9.68
C GLY A 17 -1.21 10.16 9.63
N ILE A 18 -2.18 9.34 9.23
CA ILE A 18 -2.00 7.89 9.09
C ILE A 18 -0.97 7.56 8.01
N VAL A 19 -1.08 8.20 6.84
CA VAL A 19 -0.14 7.98 5.73
C VAL A 19 1.28 8.37 6.15
N TRP A 20 1.43 9.54 6.80
CA TRP A 20 2.71 10.01 7.31
C TRP A 20 3.30 9.05 8.36
N LEU A 21 2.47 8.61 9.32
CA LEU A 21 2.89 7.71 10.39
C LEU A 21 3.41 6.38 9.83
N VAL A 22 2.65 5.76 8.93
CA VAL A 22 3.04 4.49 8.28
C VAL A 22 4.32 4.69 7.45
N SER A 23 4.43 5.79 6.70
CA SER A 23 5.61 6.11 5.90
C SER A 23 6.85 6.32 6.76
N TYR A 24 6.71 7.05 7.87
CA TYR A 24 7.78 7.32 8.83
C TYR A 24 8.33 6.02 9.44
N PHE A 25 7.45 5.15 9.94
CA PHE A 25 7.88 3.87 10.51
C PHE A 25 8.46 2.89 9.47
N ASN A 26 7.93 2.87 8.25
CA ASN A 26 8.49 2.05 7.17
C ASN A 26 9.89 2.52 6.76
N SER A 27 10.10 3.84 6.69
CA SER A 27 11.43 4.42 6.40
C SER A 27 12.42 4.09 7.52
N ARG A 28 12.00 4.19 8.77
CA ARG A 28 12.84 3.83 9.92
C ARG A 28 13.22 2.34 9.93
N LYS A 29 12.27 1.44 9.66
CA LYS A 29 12.55 -0.02 9.56
C LYS A 29 13.62 -0.33 8.51
N ARG A 30 13.55 0.32 7.34
CA ARG A 30 14.55 0.14 6.27
C ARG A 30 15.93 0.62 6.71
N ASN A 31 16.00 1.80 7.32
CA ASN A 31 17.26 2.36 7.81
C ASN A 31 17.91 1.47 8.88
N THR A 32 17.12 0.96 9.84
CA THR A 32 17.64 0.07 10.89
C THR A 32 18.20 -1.24 10.34
N ILE A 33 17.61 -1.81 9.28
CA ILE A 33 18.16 -3.00 8.60
C ILE A 33 19.52 -2.68 7.98
N HIS A 34 19.65 -1.54 7.29
CA HIS A 34 20.91 -1.11 6.69
C HIS A 34 21.99 -0.80 7.73
N GLU A 35 21.63 -0.17 8.85
CA GLU A 35 22.55 0.06 9.97
C GLU A 35 23.05 -1.24 10.57
N THR A 36 22.15 -2.21 10.78
CA THR A 36 22.52 -3.53 11.33
C THR A 36 23.48 -4.27 10.38
N LEU A 37 23.23 -4.23 9.08
CA LEU A 37 24.14 -4.80 8.06
C LEU A 37 25.51 -4.12 8.08
N ARG A 38 25.53 -2.79 8.16
CA ARG A 38 26.77 -2.02 8.22
C ARG A 38 27.58 -2.40 9.45
N HIS A 39 26.94 -2.47 10.62
CA HIS A 39 27.57 -2.93 11.85
C HIS A 39 28.06 -4.38 11.80
N ALA A 40 27.37 -5.28 11.11
CA ALA A 40 27.83 -6.66 10.93
C ALA A 40 29.09 -6.71 10.05
N ILE A 41 29.13 -5.93 8.96
CA ILE A 41 30.29 -5.80 8.07
C ILE A 41 31.48 -5.18 8.82
N ASP A 42 31.27 -4.09 9.57
CA ASP A 42 32.32 -3.42 10.35
C ASP A 42 32.95 -4.33 11.40
N LYS A 43 32.18 -5.31 11.92
CA LYS A 43 32.66 -6.34 12.87
C LYS A 43 33.33 -7.54 12.18
N GLY A 44 33.48 -7.51 10.86
CA GLY A 44 34.11 -8.57 10.09
C GLY A 44 33.27 -9.85 9.99
N GLN A 45 31.95 -9.79 10.22
CA GLN A 45 31.11 -10.96 9.98
C GLN A 45 31.03 -11.26 8.48
N VAL A 46 31.33 -12.51 8.14
CA VAL A 46 31.08 -13.05 6.81
C VAL A 46 29.57 -13.18 6.63
N LEU A 47 28.99 -12.33 5.79
CA LEU A 47 27.59 -12.44 5.39
C LEU A 47 27.47 -13.69 4.51
N SER A 48 26.67 -14.66 4.96
CA SER A 48 26.36 -15.83 4.12
C SER A 48 25.59 -15.41 2.87
N ASP A 49 25.85 -16.08 1.74
CA ASP A 49 25.15 -15.82 0.48
C ASP A 49 23.62 -15.97 0.64
N ASP A 50 23.15 -16.93 1.45
CA ASP A 50 21.72 -17.10 1.74
C ASP A 50 21.10 -15.85 2.39
N MET A 51 21.85 -15.17 3.27
CA MET A 51 21.36 -13.97 3.95
C MET A 51 21.29 -12.76 3.00
N MET A 52 22.24 -12.63 2.08
CA MET A 52 22.19 -11.61 1.02
C MET A 52 21.02 -11.83 0.05
N VAL A 53 20.75 -13.08 -0.32
CA VAL A 53 19.60 -13.45 -1.16
C VAL A 53 18.29 -13.14 -0.44
N ARG A 54 18.15 -13.49 0.84
CA ARG A 54 16.94 -13.17 1.63
C ARG A 54 16.71 -11.66 1.75
N LEU A 55 17.78 -10.89 1.90
CA LEU A 55 17.70 -9.43 1.97
C LEU A 55 17.25 -8.82 0.63
N SER A 56 17.75 -9.33 -0.50
CA SER A 56 17.33 -8.85 -1.83
C SER A 56 15.84 -9.18 -2.09
N LEU A 57 15.39 -10.35 -1.65
CA LEU A 57 14.00 -10.79 -1.75
C LEU A 57 13.05 -10.02 -0.83
N ALA A 58 13.53 -9.49 0.30
CA ALA A 58 12.71 -8.72 1.24
C ALA A 58 12.18 -7.42 0.62
N ASN A 59 12.85 -6.89 -0.40
CA ASN A 59 12.44 -5.68 -1.11
C ASN A 59 12.02 -5.98 -2.56
N ASP A 60 11.61 -7.23 -2.84
CA ASP A 60 11.20 -7.66 -4.18
C ASP A 60 9.95 -6.86 -4.65
N PRO A 61 10.10 -5.98 -5.66
CA PRO A 61 9.01 -5.13 -6.12
C PRO A 61 7.87 -5.97 -6.70
N VAL A 62 8.17 -7.10 -7.35
CA VAL A 62 7.17 -7.95 -7.98
C VAL A 62 6.22 -8.54 -6.92
N ARG A 63 6.75 -9.05 -5.80
CA ARG A 63 5.92 -9.57 -4.71
C ARG A 63 5.11 -8.47 -4.03
N ALA A 64 5.70 -7.27 -3.88
CA ALA A 64 5.02 -6.13 -3.31
C ALA A 64 3.83 -5.67 -4.17
N ASP A 65 4.01 -5.65 -5.49
CA ASP A 65 2.99 -5.20 -6.45
C ASP A 65 1.79 -6.16 -6.50
N LEU A 66 2.00 -7.48 -6.44
CA LEU A 66 0.89 -8.44 -6.31
C LEU A 66 0.04 -8.15 -5.07
N ARG A 67 0.69 -8.00 -3.91
CA ARG A 67 -0.02 -7.77 -2.64
C ARG A 67 -0.80 -6.45 -2.70
N ARG A 68 -0.17 -5.37 -3.18
CA ARG A 68 -0.81 -4.07 -3.33
C ARG A 68 -1.99 -4.14 -4.30
N GLY A 69 -1.80 -4.79 -5.44
CA GLY A 69 -2.83 -4.99 -6.45
C GLY A 69 -4.08 -5.65 -5.87
N VAL A 70 -3.91 -6.79 -5.19
CA VAL A 70 -5.01 -7.52 -4.55
C VAL A 70 -5.71 -6.68 -3.47
N LEU A 71 -4.95 -5.99 -2.61
CA LEU A 71 -5.53 -5.14 -1.56
C LEU A 71 -6.35 -3.98 -2.12
N PHE A 72 -5.87 -3.34 -3.19
CA PHE A 72 -6.57 -2.25 -3.85
C PHE A 72 -7.85 -2.72 -4.57
N ILE A 73 -7.82 -3.86 -5.25
CA ILE A 73 -9.05 -4.46 -5.80
C ILE A 73 -10.05 -4.75 -4.68
N ALA A 74 -9.61 -5.39 -3.59
CA ALA A 74 -10.47 -5.70 -2.45
C ALA A 74 -11.09 -4.45 -1.82
N ALA A 75 -10.31 -3.38 -1.65
CA ALA A 75 -10.81 -2.10 -1.15
C ALA A 75 -11.88 -1.48 -2.08
N GLY A 76 -11.65 -1.53 -3.40
CA GLY A 76 -12.64 -1.06 -4.37
C GLY A 76 -13.93 -1.87 -4.36
N LEU A 77 -13.83 -3.20 -4.30
CA LEU A 77 -15.00 -4.07 -4.14
C LEU A 77 -15.76 -3.79 -2.84
N ALA A 78 -15.05 -3.51 -1.75
CA ALA A 78 -15.65 -3.13 -0.48
C ALA A 78 -16.43 -1.81 -0.59
N PHE A 79 -15.88 -0.78 -1.25
CA PHE A 79 -16.60 0.47 -1.49
C PHE A 79 -17.80 0.30 -2.43
N ALA A 80 -17.69 -0.53 -3.45
CA ALA A 80 -18.82 -0.84 -4.33
C ALA A 80 -19.95 -1.54 -3.56
N PHE A 81 -19.62 -2.52 -2.73
CA PHE A 81 -20.57 -3.21 -1.86
C PHE A 81 -21.21 -2.26 -0.85
N LEU A 82 -20.41 -1.41 -0.21
CA LEU A 82 -20.92 -0.37 0.69
C LEU A 82 -21.89 0.56 -0.05
N GLY A 83 -21.54 1.00 -1.26
CA GLY A 83 -22.39 1.82 -2.10
C GLY A 83 -23.74 1.15 -2.42
N THR A 84 -23.76 -0.17 -2.65
CA THR A 84 -25.02 -0.90 -2.83
C THR A 84 -25.86 -0.98 -1.56
N MET A 85 -25.22 -1.14 -0.39
CA MET A 85 -25.92 -1.22 0.89
C MET A 85 -26.55 0.13 1.26
N VAL A 86 -25.78 1.23 1.14
CA VAL A 86 -26.30 2.60 1.34
C VAL A 86 -27.38 2.91 0.30
N GLY A 87 -27.19 2.44 -0.93
CA GLY A 87 -28.14 2.55 -2.04
C GLY A 87 -29.53 1.97 -1.79
N MET A 88 -29.67 1.04 -0.83
CA MET A 88 -30.96 0.48 -0.45
C MET A 88 -31.84 1.49 0.30
N GLU A 89 -31.22 2.43 1.01
CA GLU A 89 -31.91 3.51 1.73
C GLU A 89 -31.94 4.80 0.91
N ASP A 90 -30.85 5.11 0.21
CA ASP A 90 -30.72 6.28 -0.66
C ASP A 90 -30.13 5.89 -2.02
N GLY A 91 -31.00 5.70 -3.02
CA GLY A 91 -30.61 5.27 -4.36
C GLY A 91 -29.66 6.22 -5.09
N GLU A 92 -29.63 7.51 -4.72
CA GLU A 92 -28.71 8.49 -5.31
C GLU A 92 -27.26 8.26 -4.87
N ALA A 93 -27.04 7.57 -3.75
CA ALA A 93 -25.72 7.28 -3.20
C ALA A 93 -24.91 6.26 -4.02
N ILE A 94 -25.56 5.41 -4.83
CA ILE A 94 -24.88 4.32 -5.56
C ILE A 94 -23.83 4.87 -6.53
N ARG A 95 -24.21 5.84 -7.38
CA ARG A 95 -23.33 6.40 -8.41
C ARG A 95 -22.06 7.05 -7.85
N PRO A 96 -22.12 7.97 -6.87
CA PRO A 96 -20.91 8.56 -6.30
C PRO A 96 -20.05 7.53 -5.56
N MET A 97 -20.66 6.55 -4.87
CA MET A 97 -19.90 5.48 -4.20
C MET A 97 -19.17 4.56 -5.19
N LEU A 98 -19.78 4.24 -6.33
CA LEU A 98 -19.10 3.52 -7.41
C LEU A 98 -17.95 4.36 -8.00
N GLY A 99 -18.12 5.68 -8.10
CA GLY A 99 -17.05 6.60 -8.48
C GLY A 99 -15.85 6.53 -7.52
N VAL A 100 -16.10 6.54 -6.22
CA VAL A 100 -15.05 6.38 -5.18
C VAL A 100 -14.42 4.99 -5.25
N ALA A 101 -15.21 3.94 -5.45
CA ALA A 101 -14.73 2.57 -5.59
C ALA A 101 -13.81 2.36 -6.80
N ALA A 102 -14.03 3.09 -7.89
CA ALA A 102 -13.24 2.96 -9.12
C ALA A 102 -11.75 3.27 -8.90
N PHE A 103 -11.41 4.25 -8.05
CA PHE A 103 -10.02 4.64 -7.78
C PHE A 103 -9.14 3.47 -7.30
N PRO A 104 -9.46 2.79 -6.18
CA PRO A 104 -8.69 1.64 -5.74
C PRO A 104 -8.79 0.48 -6.73
N VAL A 105 -9.90 0.28 -7.47
CA VAL A 105 -9.93 -0.76 -8.52
C VAL A 105 -8.88 -0.52 -9.59
N PHE A 106 -8.81 0.69 -10.16
CA PHE A 106 -7.83 1.01 -11.20
C PHE A 106 -6.38 0.94 -10.70
N LEU A 107 -6.12 1.38 -9.47
CA LEU A 107 -4.81 1.21 -8.83
C LEU A 107 -4.47 -0.28 -8.69
N GLY A 108 -5.44 -1.09 -8.27
CA GLY A 108 -5.30 -2.53 -8.15
C GLY A 108 -4.91 -3.20 -9.47
N VAL A 109 -5.64 -2.87 -10.54
CA VAL A 109 -5.35 -3.35 -11.90
C VAL A 109 -3.96 -2.92 -12.35
N ALA A 110 -3.55 -1.66 -12.11
CA ALA A 110 -2.23 -1.17 -12.47
C ALA A 110 -1.11 -1.96 -11.76
N TYR A 111 -1.22 -2.19 -10.45
CA TYR A 111 -0.25 -2.99 -9.70
C TYR A 111 -0.21 -4.46 -10.16
N LEU A 112 -1.35 -5.05 -10.49
CA LEU A 112 -1.39 -6.40 -11.05
C LEU A 112 -0.74 -6.45 -12.44
N GLY A 113 -0.93 -5.42 -13.27
CA GLY A 113 -0.25 -5.29 -14.56
C GLY A 113 1.28 -5.22 -14.42
N LEU A 114 1.77 -4.37 -13.52
CA LEU A 114 3.21 -4.28 -13.19
C LEU A 114 3.76 -5.62 -12.69
N TRP A 115 2.99 -6.33 -11.86
CA TRP A 115 3.36 -7.66 -11.39
C TRP A 115 3.47 -8.68 -12.52
N VAL A 116 2.52 -8.69 -13.48
CA VAL A 116 2.61 -9.59 -14.65
C VAL A 116 3.86 -9.27 -15.47
N SER A 117 4.14 -7.98 -15.73
CA SER A 117 5.32 -7.56 -16.48
C SER A 117 6.63 -7.98 -15.79
N GLY A 118 6.80 -7.62 -14.51
CA GLY A 118 8.01 -7.94 -13.76
C GLY A 118 8.20 -9.43 -13.49
N ARG A 119 7.11 -10.22 -13.51
CA ARG A 119 7.20 -11.69 -13.50
C ARG A 119 7.74 -12.24 -14.82
N ASN A 120 7.32 -11.68 -15.95
CA ASN A 120 7.73 -12.18 -17.27
C ASN A 120 9.21 -11.88 -17.54
N GLU A 121 9.71 -10.71 -17.14
CA GLU A 121 11.13 -10.35 -17.24
C GLU A 121 12.06 -11.30 -16.48
N ARG A 122 11.59 -11.90 -15.38
CA ARG A 122 12.38 -12.89 -14.60
C ARG A 122 12.41 -14.29 -15.19
N LYS A 123 11.58 -14.58 -16.19
CA LYS A 123 11.49 -15.89 -16.85
C LYS A 123 12.26 -15.94 -18.18
N ALA A 124 12.57 -14.78 -18.77
CA ALA A 124 13.41 -14.65 -19.96
C ALA A 124 14.89 -14.66 -19.57
#